data_AF-A0AAE9AJ51-F1
#
_entry.id   AF-A0AAE9AJ51-F1
#
_cell.length_a   1.000
_cell.length_b   1.000
_cell.length_c   1.000
_cell.angle_alpha   90.00
_cell.angle_beta   90.00
_cell.angle_gamma   90.00
#
_symmetry.space_group_name_H-M   'P 1'
#
loop_
_entity.id
_entity.type
_entity.pdbx_description
1 polymer ?
#
loop_
_entity_poly.entity_id
_entity_poly.type
_entity_poly.pdbx_seq_one_letter_code
_entity_poly.pdbx_strand_id
1 'polypeptide(L)'
;MVIPISMGIPFFICGLVSYCTTALIPFSAKTNYYFLILLRFIQGFAYSADFAAIGLINGRWAPVSEVTIFMSILTCFNGIASTITNVGTGLLCESSLDWKWSYYLHSIFGFVLFGLWYLAYIDYPEDTQRVSDLELKKIQKDKSEAHLSKKCDVPYKITISKTFPENFN
;
A
#
# COMPACT_ATOMS: atom_id res chain seq x y z
N MET A 1 9.39 5.63 -23.99
CA MET A 1 10.06 6.11 -22.77
C MET A 1 9.12 5.82 -21.61
N VAL A 2 9.26 4.65 -20.98
CA VAL A 2 8.43 4.26 -19.84
C VAL A 2 9.04 4.95 -18.62
N ILE A 3 8.33 5.91 -18.03
CA ILE A 3 8.74 6.52 -16.77
C ILE A 3 8.75 5.39 -15.74
N PRO A 4 9.88 5.04 -15.11
CA PRO A 4 9.87 4.07 -14.03
C PRO A 4 9.04 4.69 -12.91
N ILE A 5 7.80 4.25 -12.76
CA ILE A 5 6.90 4.74 -11.73
C ILE A 5 7.49 4.24 -10.41
N SER A 6 8.11 5.15 -9.66
CA SER A 6 8.39 4.99 -8.23
C SER A 6 7.15 4.41 -7.56
N MET A 7 7.27 3.26 -6.88
CA MET A 7 6.15 2.62 -6.19
C MET A 7 5.60 3.53 -5.09
N GLY A 8 6.48 4.39 -4.56
CA GLY A 8 6.17 5.45 -3.60
C GLY A 8 4.90 6.23 -3.95
N ILE A 9 4.85 6.77 -5.18
CA ILE A 9 3.81 7.72 -5.59
C ILE A 9 2.43 7.04 -5.73
N PRO A 10 2.25 5.92 -6.46
CA PRO A 10 0.97 5.23 -6.55
C PRO A 10 0.45 4.79 -5.19
N PHE A 11 1.30 4.23 -4.33
CA PHE A 11 0.87 3.79 -3.00
C PHE A 11 0.41 4.98 -2.15
N PHE A 12 1.15 6.09 -2.19
CA PHE A 12 0.77 7.33 -1.51
C PHE A 12 -0.59 7.86 -2.00
N ILE A 13 -0.81 7.93 -3.31
CA ILE A 13 -2.09 8.38 -3.89
C ILE A 13 -3.24 7.46 -3.46
N CYS A 14 -3.05 6.14 -3.54
CA CYS A 14 -4.06 5.18 -3.06
C CYS A 14 -4.38 5.39 -1.57
N GLY A 15 -3.36 5.61 -0.73
CA GLY A 15 -3.55 5.94 0.68
C GLY A 15 -4.38 7.20 0.88
N LEU A 16 -4.04 8.29 0.18
CA LEU A 16 -4.81 9.54 0.24
C LEU A 16 -6.27 9.33 -0.18
N VAL A 17 -6.51 8.60 -1.27
CA VAL A 17 -7.85 8.26 -1.73
C VAL A 17 -8.61 7.46 -0.66
N SER A 18 -7.97 6.47 -0.04
CA SER A 18 -8.57 5.66 1.03
C SER A 18 -9.03 6.53 2.21
N TYR A 19 -8.20 7.45 2.70
CA TYR A 19 -8.58 8.33 3.82
C TYR A 19 -9.56 9.43 3.43
N CYS A 20 -9.51 9.94 2.19
CA CYS A 20 -10.54 10.82 1.65
C CYS A 20 -11.90 10.13 1.66
N THR A 21 -11.99 8.91 1.14
CA THR A 21 -13.25 8.14 1.13
C THR A 21 -13.72 7.83 2.56
N THR A 22 -12.80 7.49 3.47
CA THR A 22 -13.09 7.26 4.90
C THR A 22 -13.71 8.49 5.56
N ALA A 23 -13.17 9.69 5.32
CA ALA A 23 -13.71 10.95 5.85
C ALA A 23 -15.12 11.25 5.31
N LEU A 24 -15.43 10.81 4.08
CA LEU A 24 -16.72 11.02 3.43
C LEU A 24 -17.80 9.99 3.86
N ILE A 25 -17.43 8.91 4.56
CA ILE A 25 -18.38 7.87 4.97
C ILE A 25 -19.56 8.44 5.79
N PRO A 26 -19.36 9.26 6.85
CA PRO A 26 -20.48 9.76 7.64
C PRO A 26 -21.43 10.66 6.85
N PHE A 27 -20.92 11.40 5.86
CA PHE A 27 -21.73 12.21 4.96
C PHE A 27 -22.53 11.33 4.00
N SER A 28 -21.87 10.40 3.31
CA SER A 28 -22.52 9.50 2.35
C SER A 28 -23.61 8.63 2.97
N ALA A 29 -23.41 8.17 4.20
CA ALA A 29 -24.37 7.37 4.95
C ALA A 29 -25.68 8.11 5.24
N LYS A 30 -25.66 9.44 5.30
CA LYS A 30 -26.88 10.26 5.48
C LYS A 30 -27.56 10.58 4.16
N THR A 31 -26.80 10.73 3.08
CA THR A 31 -27.31 11.24 1.81
C THR A 31 -27.86 10.15 0.90
N ASN A 32 -27.07 9.10 0.62
CA ASN A 32 -27.46 8.08 -0.36
C ASN A 32 -26.71 6.76 -0.12
N TYR A 33 -27.46 5.68 0.01
CA TYR A 33 -26.93 4.32 0.18
C TYR A 33 -25.99 3.90 -0.97
N TYR A 34 -26.34 4.16 -2.23
CA TYR A 34 -25.49 3.82 -3.37
C TYR A 34 -24.17 4.60 -3.37
N PHE A 35 -24.20 5.85 -2.89
CA PHE A 35 -22.98 6.65 -2.76
C PHE A 35 -22.06 6.06 -1.67
N LEU A 36 -22.62 5.61 -0.55
CA LEU A 36 -21.86 4.89 0.48
C LEU A 36 -21.21 3.61 -0.07
N ILE A 37 -21.94 2.81 -0.85
CA ILE A 37 -21.42 1.59 -1.49
C ILE A 37 -20.28 1.93 -2.45
N LEU A 38 -20.42 2.99 -3.25
CA LEU A 38 -19.36 3.44 -4.15
C LEU A 38 -18.09 3.83 -3.37
N LEU A 39 -18.22 4.60 -2.28
CA LEU A 39 -17.07 4.97 -1.46
C LEU A 39 -16.40 3.74 -0.83
N ARG A 40 -17.18 2.75 -0.36
CA ARG A 40 -16.63 1.49 0.16
C ARG A 40 -15.88 0.69 -0.90
N PHE A 41 -16.38 0.67 -2.13
CA PHE A 41 -15.69 0.03 -3.24
C PHE A 41 -14.35 0.72 -3.55
N ILE A 42 -14.34 2.05 -3.65
CA ILE A 42 -13.11 2.83 -3.89
C ILE A 42 -12.11 2.62 -2.74
N GLN A 43 -12.57 2.62 -1.49
CA GLN A 43 -11.74 2.37 -0.32
C GLN A 43 -11.09 0.98 -0.38
N GLY A 44 -11.86 -0.06 -0.74
CA GLY A 44 -11.34 -1.42 -0.88
C GLY A 44 -10.33 -1.55 -2.04
N PHE A 45 -10.60 -0.91 -3.17
CA PHE A 45 -9.67 -0.85 -4.29
C PHE A 45 -8.35 -0.16 -3.90
N ALA A 46 -8.44 1.00 -3.26
CA ALA A 46 -7.28 1.72 -2.76
C ALA A 46 -6.48 0.92 -1.74
N TYR A 47 -7.15 0.22 -0.81
CA TYR A 47 -6.51 -0.65 0.17
C TYR A 47 -5.73 -1.81 -0.47
N SER A 48 -6.18 -2.34 -1.60
CA SER A 48 -5.48 -3.44 -2.29
C SER A 48 -4.04 -3.08 -2.70
N ALA A 49 -3.73 -1.80 -2.89
CA ALA A 49 -2.39 -1.32 -3.20
C ALA A 49 -1.37 -1.62 -2.09
N ASP A 50 -1.82 -1.79 -0.83
CA ASP A 50 -0.99 -2.17 0.32
C ASP A 50 -0.31 -3.52 0.10
N PHE A 51 -1.05 -4.53 -0.37
CA PHE A 51 -0.47 -5.84 -0.62
C PHE A 51 0.57 -5.83 -1.75
N ALA A 52 0.37 -5.00 -2.78
CA ALA A 52 1.35 -4.80 -3.83
C ALA A 52 2.60 -4.09 -3.28
N ALA A 53 2.44 -3.07 -2.44
CA ALA A 53 3.53 -2.35 -1.81
C ALA A 53 4.35 -3.25 -0.88
N ILE A 54 3.70 -4.07 -0.05
CA ILE A 54 4.37 -5.06 0.82
C ILE A 54 5.23 -5.99 -0.04
N GLY A 55 4.69 -6.55 -1.13
CA GLY A 55 5.45 -7.45 -2.00
C GLY A 55 6.68 -6.78 -2.63
N LEU A 56 6.53 -5.56 -3.13
CA LEU A 56 7.61 -4.80 -3.76
C LEU A 56 8.68 -4.36 -2.75
N ILE A 57 8.28 -3.89 -1.56
CA ILE A 57 9.22 -3.54 -0.48
C ILE A 57 10.03 -4.76 -0.09
N ASN A 58 9.39 -5.91 0.12
CA ASN A 58 10.10 -7.16 0.41
C ASN A 58 11.08 -7.53 -0.70
N GLY A 59 10.64 -7.48 -1.97
CA GLY A 59 11.49 -7.78 -3.11
C GLY A 59 12.73 -6.89 -3.22
N ARG A 60 12.63 -5.61 -2.82
CA ARG A 60 13.73 -4.64 -2.91
C ARG A 60 14.60 -4.60 -1.66
N TRP A 61 14.00 -4.58 -0.47
CA TRP A 61 14.68 -4.30 0.80
C TRP A 61 15.06 -5.54 1.60
N ALA A 62 14.34 -6.66 1.47
CA ALA A 62 14.67 -7.86 2.23
C ALA A 62 15.79 -8.68 1.55
N PRO A 63 16.74 -9.25 2.30
CA PRO A 63 17.60 -10.32 1.80
C PRO A 63 16.75 -11.54 1.40
N VAL A 64 17.15 -12.26 0.35
CA VAL A 64 16.39 -13.42 -0.17
C VAL A 64 16.16 -14.49 0.91
N SER A 65 17.15 -14.73 1.78
CA SER A 65 17.06 -15.69 2.88
C SER A 65 16.09 -15.28 4.00
N GLU A 66 15.74 -14.00 4.11
CA GLU A 66 14.97 -13.43 5.22
C GLU A 66 13.62 -12.83 4.75
N VAL A 67 13.28 -12.96 3.47
CA VAL A 67 12.10 -12.34 2.85
C VAL A 67 10.79 -12.71 3.57
N THR A 68 10.64 -13.96 4.00
CA THR A 68 9.41 -14.42 4.69
C THR A 68 9.28 -13.81 6.09
N ILE A 69 10.40 -13.61 6.80
CA ILE A 69 10.41 -12.97 8.11
C ILE A 69 10.01 -11.50 7.95
N PHE A 70 10.60 -10.82 6.97
CA PHE A 70 10.32 -9.42 6.67
C PHE A 70 8.85 -9.23 6.27
N MET A 71 8.30 -10.13 5.43
CA MET A 71 6.88 -10.15 5.06
C MET A 71 5.97 -10.41 6.25
N SER A 72 6.34 -11.32 7.14
CA SER A 72 5.56 -11.64 8.34
C SER A 72 5.46 -10.43 9.28
N ILE A 73 6.58 -9.73 9.49
CA ILE A 73 6.62 -8.49 10.27
C ILE A 73 5.77 -7.40 9.60
N LEU A 74 5.88 -7.24 8.28
CA LEU A 74 5.08 -6.28 7.53
C LEU A 74 3.59 -6.61 7.47
N THR A 75 3.17 -7.84 7.80
CA THR A 75 1.75 -8.24 7.76
C THR A 75 1.13 -8.32 9.16
N CYS A 76 1.93 -8.45 10.22
CA CYS A 76 1.42 -8.60 11.59
C CYS A 76 0.66 -7.36 12.10
N PHE A 77 0.90 -6.17 11.50
CA PHE A 77 0.17 -4.95 11.87
C PHE A 77 -1.34 -5.11 11.71
N ASN A 78 -1.83 -5.95 10.78
CA ASN A 78 -3.25 -6.03 10.46
C ASN A 78 -4.08 -6.41 11.70
N GLY A 79 -3.67 -7.46 12.42
CA GLY A 79 -4.36 -7.91 13.64
C GLY A 79 -4.26 -6.88 14.77
N ILE A 80 -3.10 -6.28 14.96
CA ILE A 80 -2.84 -5.28 16.02
C ILE A 80 -3.67 -4.02 15.77
N ALA A 81 -3.57 -3.46 14.56
CA ALA A 81 -4.27 -2.25 14.16
C ALA A 81 -5.79 -2.44 14.22
N SER A 82 -6.31 -3.58 13.73
CA SER A 82 -7.74 -3.90 13.80
C SER A 82 -8.23 -3.97 15.25
N THR A 83 -7.48 -4.63 16.14
CA THR A 83 -7.84 -4.74 17.56
C THR A 83 -7.93 -3.36 18.22
N ILE A 84 -6.90 -2.53 18.07
CA ILE A 84 -6.84 -1.19 18.67
C ILE A 84 -7.95 -0.29 18.10
N THR A 85 -8.11 -0.30 16.78
CA THR A 85 -9.10 0.50 16.04
C THR A 85 -10.53 0.14 16.45
N ASN A 86 -10.84 -1.16 16.55
CA ASN A 86 -12.19 -1.61 16.88
C ASN A 86 -12.55 -1.28 18.33
N VAL A 87 -11.61 -1.46 19.27
CA VAL A 87 -11.81 -1.05 20.67
C VAL A 87 -12.03 0.46 20.77
N GLY A 88 -11.17 1.26 20.12
CA GLY A 88 -11.31 2.72 20.10
C GLY A 88 -12.62 3.18 19.47
N THR A 89 -13.04 2.54 18.37
CA THR A 89 -14.32 2.81 17.71
C THR A 89 -15.50 2.45 18.61
N GLY A 90 -15.45 1.32 19.32
CA GLY A 90 -16.48 0.93 20.28
C GLY A 90 -16.66 1.95 21.40
N LEU A 91 -15.55 2.44 21.98
CA LEU A 91 -15.59 3.49 23.00
C LEU A 91 -16.16 4.81 22.47
N LEU A 92 -15.85 5.17 21.22
CA LEU A 92 -16.39 6.38 20.59
C LEU A 92 -17.89 6.26 20.33
N CYS A 93 -18.36 5.09 19.90
CA CYS A 93 -19.79 4.83 19.64
C CYS A 93 -20.66 4.96 20.89
N GLU A 94 -20.15 4.58 22.07
CA GLU A 94 -20.84 4.72 23.37
C GLU A 94 -20.76 6.16 23.92
N SER A 95 -19.82 6.96 23.43
CA SER A 95 -19.62 8.34 23.89
C SER A 95 -20.58 9.32 23.22
N SER A 96 -20.63 10.56 23.74
CA SER A 96 -21.35 11.68 23.11
C SER A 96 -20.82 12.07 21.73
N LEU A 97 -19.66 11.54 21.32
CA LEU A 97 -19.06 11.80 20.02
C LEU A 97 -19.63 10.90 18.91
N ASP A 98 -20.60 10.02 19.15
CA ASP A 98 -21.20 9.15 18.13
C ASP A 98 -20.18 8.27 17.33
N TRP A 99 -20.71 7.35 16.53
CA TRP A 99 -19.90 6.57 15.59
C TRP A 99 -19.19 7.40 14.51
N LYS A 100 -19.71 8.58 14.15
CA LYS A 100 -19.21 9.39 13.00
C LYS A 100 -17.78 9.86 13.24
N TRP A 101 -17.45 10.21 14.48
CA TRP A 101 -16.13 10.70 14.85
C TRP A 101 -15.05 9.64 14.74
N SER A 102 -15.39 8.34 14.84
CA SER A 102 -14.43 7.27 14.53
C SER A 102 -13.86 7.42 13.12
N TYR A 103 -14.70 7.66 12.11
CA TYR A 103 -14.24 7.84 10.73
C TYR A 103 -13.37 9.09 10.55
N TYR A 104 -13.73 10.21 11.19
CA TYR A 104 -12.92 11.43 11.12
C TYR A 104 -11.55 11.24 11.77
N LEU A 105 -11.48 10.65 12.96
CA LEU A 105 -10.21 10.39 13.64
C LEU A 105 -9.31 9.44 12.83
N HIS A 106 -9.87 8.36 12.26
CA HIS A 106 -9.12 7.46 11.38
C HIS A 106 -8.62 8.16 10.13
N SER A 107 -9.41 9.03 9.52
CA SER A 107 -8.99 9.79 8.33
C SER A 107 -7.85 10.77 8.64
N ILE A 108 -7.94 11.51 9.75
CA ILE A 108 -6.91 12.47 10.18
C ILE A 108 -5.60 11.73 10.48
N PHE A 109 -5.67 10.67 11.29
CA PHE A 109 -4.51 9.86 11.65
C PHE A 109 -3.87 9.23 10.41
N GLY A 110 -4.71 8.73 9.49
CA GLY A 110 -4.29 8.19 8.20
C GLY A 110 -3.53 9.18 7.32
N PHE A 111 -4.07 10.40 7.14
CA PHE A 111 -3.40 11.44 6.38
C PHE A 111 -2.05 11.83 6.98
N VAL A 112 -1.97 11.96 8.30
CA VAL A 112 -0.71 12.26 9.00
C VAL A 112 0.31 11.14 8.78
N LEU A 113 -0.09 9.88 8.99
CA LEU A 113 0.81 8.74 8.81
C LEU A 113 1.30 8.59 7.36
N PHE A 114 0.41 8.74 6.37
CA PHE A 114 0.82 8.68 4.97
C PHE A 114 1.69 9.86 4.55
N GLY A 115 1.45 11.05 5.13
CA GLY A 115 2.35 12.20 4.97
C GLY A 115 3.74 11.91 5.50
N LEU A 116 3.85 11.36 6.72
CA LEU A 116 5.13 10.95 7.31
C LEU A 116 5.80 9.84 6.50
N TRP A 117 5.03 8.85 6.05
CA TRP A 117 5.52 7.77 5.21
C TRP A 117 6.11 8.30 3.90
N TYR A 118 5.43 9.23 3.21
CA TYR A 118 5.91 9.82 1.97
C TYR A 118 7.25 10.55 2.14
N LEU A 119 7.45 11.22 3.28
CA LEU A 119 8.71 11.88 3.60
C LEU A 119 9.83 10.91 3.97
N ALA A 120 9.50 9.76 4.55
CA ALA A 120 10.47 8.78 5.04
C ALA A 120 10.81 7.69 4.03
N TYR A 121 9.89 7.37 3.12
CA TYR A 121 9.97 6.22 2.22
C TYR A 121 10.93 6.45 1.05
N ILE A 122 11.71 5.42 0.73
CA ILE A 122 12.63 5.40 -0.41
C ILE A 122 12.43 4.06 -1.12
N ASP A 123 12.31 4.10 -2.45
CA ASP A 123 12.00 2.91 -3.25
C ASP A 123 13.09 1.84 -3.19
N TYR A 124 14.36 2.27 -3.23
CA TYR A 124 15.52 1.39 -3.40
C TYR A 124 16.54 1.58 -2.28
N PRO A 125 17.12 0.50 -1.74
CA PRO A 125 18.10 0.58 -0.66
C PRO A 125 19.40 1.30 -1.07
N GLU A 126 19.80 1.25 -2.35
CA GLU A 126 20.98 1.96 -2.87
C GLU A 126 20.79 3.49 -2.97
N ASP A 127 19.54 3.97 -2.96
CA ASP A 127 19.22 5.39 -3.09
C ASP A 127 19.23 6.11 -1.72
N THR A 128 19.56 5.40 -0.63
CA THR A 128 19.59 5.96 0.72
C THR A 128 20.96 5.81 1.38
N GLN A 129 21.36 6.83 2.15
CA GLN A 129 22.53 6.74 3.04
C GLN A 129 22.25 5.93 4.32
N ARG A 130 21.00 5.49 4.53
CA ARG A 130 20.60 4.72 5.71
C ARG A 130 21.07 3.26 5.65
N VAL A 131 21.49 2.78 4.48
CA VAL A 131 21.95 1.40 4.25
C VAL A 131 23.45 1.42 3.99
N SER A 132 24.21 0.63 4.75
CA SER A 132 25.66 0.53 4.55
C SER A 132 26.03 -0.31 3.33
N ASP A 133 27.22 -0.12 2.74
CA ASP A 133 27.66 -0.93 1.59
C ASP A 133 27.71 -2.44 1.89
N LEU A 134 28.04 -2.82 3.12
CA LEU A 134 28.06 -4.21 3.56
C LEU A 134 26.64 -4.79 3.62
N GLU A 135 25.71 -4.01 4.15
CA GLU A 135 24.29 -4.39 4.23
C GLU A 135 23.66 -4.45 2.83
N LEU A 136 23.95 -3.47 1.96
CA LEU A 136 23.47 -3.44 0.59
C LEU A 136 23.91 -4.70 -0.17
N LYS A 137 25.17 -5.11 -0.03
CA LYS A 137 25.67 -6.37 -0.60
C LYS A 137 24.90 -7.59 -0.07
N LYS A 138 24.55 -7.62 1.22
CA LYS A 138 23.73 -8.70 1.80
C LYS A 138 22.31 -8.68 1.23
N ILE A 139 21.69 -7.52 1.09
CA ILE A 139 20.32 -7.36 0.55
C ILE A 139 20.27 -7.79 -0.92
N GLN A 140 21.26 -7.42 -1.72
CA GLN A 140 21.30 -7.71 -3.16
C GLN A 140 21.79 -9.12 -3.49
N LYS A 141 22.41 -9.82 -2.53
CA LYS A 141 22.88 -11.19 -2.70
C LYS A 141 21.74 -12.11 -3.13
N ASP A 142 22.01 -12.96 -4.12
CA ASP A 142 21.09 -13.98 -4.66
C ASP A 142 19.81 -13.41 -5.32
N LYS A 143 19.71 -12.09 -5.53
CA LYS A 143 18.61 -11.46 -6.28
C LYS A 143 18.85 -11.54 -7.79
N SER A 144 17.80 -11.80 -8.56
CA SER A 144 17.86 -11.77 -10.02
C SER A 144 18.00 -10.34 -10.55
N GLU A 145 18.51 -10.18 -11.78
CA GLU A 145 18.59 -8.87 -12.44
C GLU A 145 17.22 -8.19 -12.53
N ALA A 146 16.13 -8.96 -12.67
CA ALA A 146 14.78 -8.43 -12.67
C ALA A 146 14.41 -7.73 -11.34
N HIS A 147 14.88 -8.26 -10.20
CA HIS A 147 14.65 -7.66 -8.88
C HIS A 147 15.52 -6.41 -8.62
N LEU A 148 16.68 -6.33 -9.27
CA LEU A 148 17.63 -5.20 -9.14
C LEU A 148 17.35 -4.09 -10.15
N SER A 149 16.73 -4.42 -11.29
CA SER A 149 16.50 -3.43 -12.34
C SER A 149 15.45 -2.40 -11.93
N LYS A 150 15.76 -1.11 -12.18
CA LYS A 150 14.78 -0.02 -12.08
C LYS A 150 13.86 0.06 -13.30
N LYS A 151 14.09 -0.78 -14.32
CA LYS A 151 13.30 -0.83 -15.56
C LYS A 151 12.14 -1.81 -15.40
N CYS A 152 10.93 -1.34 -15.68
CA CYS A 152 9.73 -2.17 -15.66
C CYS A 152 9.30 -2.49 -17.10
N ASP A 153 10.10 -3.29 -17.80
CA ASP A 153 9.72 -3.81 -19.12
C ASP A 153 8.88 -5.08 -18.92
N VAL A 154 7.61 -4.90 -18.53
CA VAL A 154 6.68 -6.01 -18.38
C VAL A 154 6.19 -6.43 -19.77
N PRO A 155 6.44 -7.66 -20.22
CA PRO A 155 6.22 -8.06 -21.61
C PRO A 155 4.75 -8.42 -21.87
N TYR A 156 3.82 -7.54 -21.51
CA TYR A 156 2.37 -7.77 -21.65
C TYR A 156 2.00 -8.21 -23.07
N LYS A 157 2.59 -7.57 -24.08
CA LYS A 157 2.34 -7.91 -25.49
C LYS A 157 2.77 -9.34 -25.84
N ILE A 158 3.91 -9.80 -25.32
CA ILE A 158 4.46 -11.13 -25.60
C ILE A 158 3.67 -12.20 -24.85
N THR A 159 3.26 -11.92 -23.61
CA THR A 159 2.43 -12.83 -22.83
C THR A 159 1.06 -13.00 -23.48
N ILE A 160 0.40 -11.89 -23.85
CA ILE A 160 -0.91 -11.92 -24.52
C ILE A 160 -0.83 -12.63 -25.88
N SER A 161 0.20 -12.37 -26.69
CA SER A 161 0.36 -13.03 -27.99
C SER A 161 0.63 -14.53 -27.87
N LYS A 162 1.30 -14.98 -26.80
CA LYS A 162 1.50 -16.41 -26.51
C LYS A 162 0.24 -17.08 -25.95
N THR A 163 -0.55 -16.37 -25.16
CA THR A 163 -1.77 -16.89 -24.55
C THR A 163 -2.94 -16.95 -25.53
N PHE A 164 -3.03 -16.01 -26.48
CA PHE A 164 -4.08 -15.97 -27.51
C PHE A 164 -3.46 -15.94 -28.91
N PRO A 165 -2.90 -17.07 -29.39
CA PRO A 165 -2.21 -17.12 -30.67
C PRO A 165 -3.14 -16.95 -31.89
N GLU A 166 -4.45 -17.15 -31.76
CA GLU A 166 -5.39 -17.19 -32.90
C GLU A 166 -6.07 -15.85 -33.26
N ASN A 167 -5.86 -14.76 -32.50
CA ASN A 167 -6.66 -13.53 -32.64
C ASN A 167 -5.91 -12.31 -33.26
N PHE A 168 -4.75 -12.52 -33.90
CA PHE A 168 -3.93 -11.42 -34.45
C PHE A 168 -3.46 -11.61 -35.91
N ASN A 169 -4.22 -12.36 -36.71
CA ASN A 169 -4.06 -12.36 -38.17
C ASN A 169 -4.95 -11.30 -38.83
#